data_AF-A0AA36E3X9-F1
#
_entry.id   AF-A0AA36E3X9-F1
#
_cell.length_a   1.000
_cell.length_b   1.000
_cell.length_c   1.000
_cell.angle_alpha   90.00
_cell.angle_beta   90.00
_cell.angle_gamma   90.00
#
_symmetry.space_group_name_H-M   'P 1'
#
loop_
_entity.id
_entity.type
_entity.pdbx_description
1 polymer ?
#
loop_
_entity_poly.entity_id
_entity_poly.type
_entity_poly.pdbx_seq_one_letter_code
_entity_poly.pdbx_strand_id
1 'polypeptide(L)'
;MHNVEEYDAIVSAEIPNEMSNPHLFRMVMKHMIHGPCGDLNPLNVCMKKGFCKNLYPKAFCCETTQTDDTYPTYRRCNDGVKVMVRGVELDNRWVVPYNPYLLCRWISPPEAAWRIFRFPLGEIKPTVIHLPLHLEDYQPINFKKKEHLTDIVANSSKRKTMLTEFFVQNKTDRYAQHLNLTYVEFPNHFVWKSNKKIWSPTQTEKSIGRIVVTHPSEDLSYADLDDETKEIKAEKSIIVSEDDLKSIHDLNKKQKVAFDKIIGKVKANKSGAFFINGPGGTWKTFIYRALLTNIRSEGHIALAIATSDIVASLLPGGRTAHSRFKIP
;
A
#
# COMPACT_ATOMS: atom_id res chain seq x y z
N MET A 1 -12.56 17.30 -10.66
CA MET A 1 -11.88 16.97 -11.94
C MET A 1 -12.93 17.05 -13.02
N HIS A 2 -12.93 18.14 -13.79
CA HIS A 2 -13.96 18.46 -14.79
C HIS A 2 -13.39 18.60 -16.22
N ASN A 3 -12.16 18.13 -16.45
CA ASN A 3 -11.55 18.14 -17.79
C ASN A 3 -11.34 16.70 -18.29
N VAL A 4 -11.74 16.44 -19.53
CA VAL A 4 -11.62 15.15 -20.23
C VAL A 4 -10.15 14.70 -20.35
N GLU A 5 -9.25 15.65 -20.56
CA GLU A 5 -7.81 15.39 -20.69
C GLU A 5 -7.19 14.85 -19.39
N GLU A 6 -7.72 15.23 -18.22
CA GLU A 6 -7.27 14.69 -16.93
C GLU A 6 -7.63 13.21 -16.76
N TYR A 7 -8.76 12.78 -17.32
CA TYR A 7 -9.16 11.36 -17.28
C TYR A 7 -8.23 10.50 -18.14
N ASP A 8 -7.91 10.95 -19.35
CA ASP A 8 -7.04 10.24 -20.28
C ASP A 8 -5.59 10.13 -19.76
N ALA A 9 -5.16 11.06 -18.90
CA ALA A 9 -3.85 11.00 -18.24
C ALA A 9 -3.76 9.91 -17.16
N ILE A 10 -4.90 9.48 -16.60
CA ILE A 10 -4.96 8.62 -15.40
C ILE A 10 -5.54 7.24 -15.72
N VAL A 11 -6.52 7.17 -16.61
CA VAL A 11 -7.26 5.94 -16.96
C VAL A 11 -7.13 5.71 -18.47
N SER A 12 -6.74 4.49 -18.84
CA SER A 12 -6.68 4.04 -20.23
C SER A 12 -7.63 2.87 -20.44
N ALA A 13 -8.20 2.77 -21.62
CA ALA A 13 -8.98 1.62 -22.05
C ALA A 13 -8.45 1.05 -23.38
N GLU A 14 -7.14 1.18 -23.60
CA GLU A 14 -6.42 0.77 -24.80
C GLU A 14 -5.37 -0.29 -24.45
N ILE A 15 -5.01 -1.13 -25.41
CA ILE A 15 -3.94 -2.11 -25.24
C ILE A 15 -2.62 -1.32 -25.27
N PRO A 16 -1.79 -1.38 -24.22
CA PRO A 16 -0.54 -0.64 -24.19
C PRO A 16 0.46 -1.26 -25.18
N ASN A 17 1.41 -0.46 -25.65
CA ASN A 17 2.44 -0.95 -26.57
C ASN A 17 3.43 -1.90 -25.84
N GLU A 18 3.58 -3.11 -26.37
CA GLU A 18 4.44 -4.15 -25.77
C GLU A 18 5.92 -3.78 -25.78
N MET A 19 6.40 -3.08 -26.81
CA MET A 19 7.81 -2.70 -26.92
C MET A 19 8.18 -1.58 -25.95
N SER A 20 7.31 -0.59 -25.77
CA SER A 20 7.59 0.56 -24.89
C SER A 20 7.34 0.26 -23.41
N ASN A 21 6.36 -0.59 -23.09
CA ASN A 21 6.05 -0.96 -21.71
C ASN A 21 5.60 -2.43 -21.59
N PRO A 22 6.55 -3.38 -21.68
CA PRO A 22 6.25 -4.81 -21.66
C PRO A 22 5.62 -5.27 -20.33
N HIS A 23 5.95 -4.59 -19.22
CA HIS A 23 5.38 -4.90 -17.92
C HIS A 23 3.89 -4.55 -17.85
N LEU A 24 3.53 -3.33 -18.24
CA LEU A 24 2.14 -2.89 -18.27
C LEU A 24 1.32 -3.74 -19.24
N PHE A 25 1.87 -4.01 -20.43
CA PHE A 25 1.25 -4.92 -21.40
C PHE A 25 0.91 -6.28 -20.78
N ARG A 26 1.88 -6.93 -20.14
CA ARG A 26 1.64 -8.20 -19.45
C ARG A 26 0.54 -8.12 -18.39
N MET A 27 0.49 -7.02 -17.61
CA MET A 27 -0.54 -6.84 -16.58
C MET A 27 -1.92 -6.61 -17.18
N VAL A 28 -2.03 -5.77 -18.23
CA VAL A 28 -3.28 -5.51 -18.94
C VAL A 28 -3.81 -6.80 -19.58
N MET A 29 -2.95 -7.53 -20.27
CA MET A 29 -3.31 -8.81 -20.89
C MET A 29 -3.82 -9.84 -19.88
N LYS A 30 -3.26 -9.85 -18.67
CA LYS A 30 -3.63 -10.81 -17.63
C LYS A 30 -4.89 -10.42 -16.87
N HIS A 31 -5.15 -9.13 -16.68
CA HIS A 31 -6.13 -8.66 -15.69
C HIS A 31 -7.17 -7.67 -16.23
N MET A 32 -6.90 -6.99 -17.33
CA MET A 32 -7.72 -5.88 -17.84
C MET A 32 -8.26 -6.12 -19.25
N ILE A 33 -8.25 -7.36 -19.74
CA ILE A 33 -9.00 -7.77 -20.93
C ILE A 33 -10.26 -8.51 -20.51
N HIS A 34 -11.42 -8.02 -20.93
CA HIS A 34 -12.66 -8.76 -20.81
C HIS A 34 -12.57 -10.01 -21.69
N GLY A 35 -12.80 -11.19 -21.10
CA GLY A 35 -12.77 -12.43 -21.87
C GLY A 35 -13.84 -12.44 -22.97
N PRO A 36 -13.64 -13.23 -24.04
CA PRO A 36 -14.63 -13.37 -25.11
C PRO A 36 -15.98 -13.76 -24.52
N CYS A 37 -17.03 -13.06 -24.92
CA CYS A 37 -18.42 -13.24 -24.50
C CYS A 37 -19.34 -12.80 -25.63
N GLY A 38 -20.66 -12.80 -25.41
CA GLY A 38 -21.62 -12.54 -26.48
C GLY A 38 -21.59 -13.68 -27.47
N ASP A 39 -21.58 -13.36 -28.76
CA ASP A 39 -21.54 -14.34 -29.84
C ASP A 39 -20.26 -15.18 -29.83
N LEU A 40 -19.16 -14.64 -29.30
CA LEU A 40 -17.88 -15.35 -29.18
C LEU A 40 -17.88 -16.40 -28.06
N ASN A 41 -18.70 -16.20 -27.02
CA ASN A 41 -18.89 -17.19 -25.95
C ASN A 41 -20.19 -16.91 -25.16
N PRO A 42 -21.32 -17.50 -25.59
CA PRO A 42 -22.62 -17.27 -24.96
C PRO A 42 -22.73 -17.81 -23.53
N LEU A 43 -21.85 -18.73 -23.13
CA LEU A 43 -21.87 -19.41 -21.83
C LEU A 43 -21.03 -18.71 -20.75
N ASN A 44 -20.37 -17.61 -21.08
CA ASN A 44 -19.50 -16.91 -20.14
C ASN A 44 -20.31 -16.30 -18.98
N VAL A 45 -19.73 -16.25 -17.77
CA VAL A 45 -20.41 -15.83 -16.52
C VAL A 45 -20.92 -14.38 -16.52
N CYS A 46 -20.46 -13.56 -17.46
CA CYS A 46 -20.93 -12.20 -17.66
C CYS A 46 -22.23 -12.11 -18.46
N MET A 47 -22.63 -13.17 -19.17
CA MET A 47 -23.83 -13.21 -20.00
C MET A 47 -25.09 -13.28 -19.15
N LYS A 48 -26.06 -12.41 -19.44
CA LYS A 48 -27.39 -12.38 -18.83
C LYS A 48 -28.42 -12.13 -19.92
N LYS A 49 -29.46 -12.97 -20.00
CA LYS A 49 -30.58 -12.80 -20.95
C LYS A 49 -30.12 -12.56 -22.41
N GLY A 50 -29.05 -13.23 -22.84
CA GLY A 50 -28.53 -13.13 -24.22
C GLY A 50 -27.55 -11.99 -24.49
N PHE A 51 -27.25 -11.11 -23.53
CA PHE A 51 -26.27 -10.03 -23.70
C PHE A 51 -25.23 -10.00 -22.57
N CYS A 52 -24.05 -9.43 -22.83
CA CYS A 52 -23.06 -9.22 -21.78
C CYS A 52 -23.58 -8.15 -20.81
N LYS A 53 -23.63 -8.45 -19.51
CA LYS A 53 -24.08 -7.50 -18.48
C LYS A 53 -23.26 -6.20 -18.45
N ASN A 54 -22.02 -6.24 -18.94
CA ASN A 54 -21.10 -5.11 -19.01
C ASN A 54 -21.04 -4.47 -20.41
N LEU A 55 -21.86 -4.95 -21.35
CA LEU A 55 -21.98 -4.45 -22.72
C LEU A 55 -20.64 -4.49 -23.48
N TYR A 56 -20.00 -5.66 -23.47
CA TYR A 56 -18.84 -5.95 -24.32
C TYR A 56 -19.26 -6.71 -25.58
N PRO A 57 -18.61 -6.47 -26.73
CA PRO A 57 -17.55 -5.45 -26.95
C PRO A 57 -18.08 -4.01 -26.89
N LYS A 58 -17.24 -3.07 -26.44
CA LYS A 58 -17.55 -1.64 -26.48
C LYS A 58 -17.45 -1.08 -27.90
N ALA A 59 -18.05 0.08 -28.15
CA ALA A 59 -17.79 0.82 -29.38
C ALA A 59 -16.39 1.45 -29.33
N PHE A 60 -15.76 1.63 -30.49
CA PHE A 60 -14.58 2.50 -30.60
C PHE A 60 -14.98 3.94 -30.37
N CYS A 61 -14.09 4.71 -29.74
CA CYS A 61 -14.29 6.12 -29.46
C CYS A 61 -12.93 6.79 -29.35
N CYS A 62 -12.58 7.69 -30.27
CA CYS A 62 -11.25 8.30 -30.29
C CYS A 62 -11.08 9.43 -29.24
N GLU A 63 -12.12 9.74 -28.48
CA GLU A 63 -12.13 10.78 -27.45
C GLU A 63 -12.92 10.30 -26.23
N THR A 64 -12.54 10.75 -25.03
CA THR A 64 -13.32 10.45 -23.83
C THR A 64 -14.53 11.39 -23.75
N THR A 65 -15.73 10.85 -23.55
CA THR A 65 -16.96 11.65 -23.42
C THR A 65 -17.56 11.52 -22.02
N GLN A 66 -17.89 12.66 -21.42
CA GLN A 66 -18.62 12.73 -20.16
C GLN A 66 -20.11 12.57 -20.45
N THR A 67 -20.78 11.68 -19.73
CA THR A 67 -22.23 11.46 -19.83
C THR A 67 -22.90 11.97 -18.57
N ASP A 68 -24.13 12.46 -18.67
CA ASP A 68 -24.78 13.27 -17.62
C ASP A 68 -24.95 12.54 -16.27
N ASP A 69 -24.93 11.20 -16.22
CA ASP A 69 -25.14 10.43 -14.97
C ASP A 69 -24.39 9.07 -14.88
N THR A 70 -23.39 8.80 -15.73
CA THR A 70 -22.60 7.54 -15.71
C THR A 70 -21.09 7.73 -15.85
N TYR A 71 -20.31 6.68 -15.54
CA TYR A 71 -18.86 6.66 -15.77
C TYR A 71 -18.52 7.16 -17.19
N PRO A 72 -17.43 7.94 -17.38
CA PRO A 72 -17.05 8.43 -18.69
C PRO A 72 -16.92 7.30 -19.71
N THR A 73 -17.32 7.57 -20.95
CA THR A 73 -16.99 6.68 -22.05
C THR A 73 -15.54 6.95 -22.42
N TYR A 74 -14.64 6.11 -21.92
CA TYR A 74 -13.19 6.27 -22.13
C TYR A 74 -12.80 6.07 -23.59
N ARG A 75 -11.75 6.79 -24.00
CA ARG A 75 -11.07 6.66 -25.28
C ARG A 75 -10.64 5.21 -25.53
N ARG A 76 -10.99 4.73 -26.72
CA ARG A 76 -10.72 3.42 -27.33
C ARG A 76 -10.48 3.63 -28.82
N CYS A 77 -9.27 4.01 -29.19
CA CYS A 77 -8.92 4.17 -30.60
C CYS A 77 -8.97 2.83 -31.34
N ASN A 78 -9.37 2.86 -32.61
CA ASN A 78 -9.17 1.74 -33.53
C ASN A 78 -7.78 1.89 -34.17
N ASP A 79 -6.75 1.49 -33.43
CA ASP A 79 -5.33 1.55 -33.82
C ASP A 79 -4.87 0.30 -34.60
N GLY A 80 -5.77 -0.67 -34.84
CA GLY A 80 -5.46 -1.94 -35.48
C GLY A 80 -4.76 -2.96 -34.58
N VAL A 81 -4.48 -2.63 -33.32
CA VAL A 81 -3.83 -3.56 -32.37
C VAL A 81 -4.81 -4.66 -31.98
N LYS A 82 -4.36 -5.90 -32.11
CA LYS A 82 -5.10 -7.11 -31.73
C LYS A 82 -4.24 -8.02 -30.88
N VAL A 83 -4.88 -8.71 -29.95
CA VAL A 83 -4.23 -9.64 -29.02
C VAL A 83 -5.03 -10.94 -28.92
N MET A 84 -4.32 -12.05 -28.79
CA MET A 84 -4.93 -13.37 -28.69
C MET A 84 -5.33 -13.68 -27.24
N VAL A 85 -6.62 -13.83 -26.96
CA VAL A 85 -7.13 -14.16 -25.63
C VAL A 85 -8.06 -15.36 -25.73
N ARG A 86 -7.67 -16.47 -25.09
CA ARG A 86 -8.42 -17.74 -25.10
C ARG A 86 -8.76 -18.24 -26.53
N GLY A 87 -7.83 -18.04 -27.47
CA GLY A 87 -7.99 -18.48 -28.86
C GLY A 87 -8.80 -17.53 -29.76
N VAL A 88 -9.14 -16.33 -29.27
CA VAL A 88 -9.87 -15.32 -30.05
C VAL A 88 -9.06 -14.03 -30.12
N GLU A 89 -9.00 -13.40 -31.30
CA GLU A 89 -8.40 -12.08 -31.48
C GLU A 89 -9.33 -10.99 -30.93
N LEU A 90 -8.84 -10.24 -29.95
CA LEU A 90 -9.54 -9.13 -29.33
C LEU A 90 -8.77 -7.82 -29.53
N ASP A 91 -9.48 -6.69 -29.60
CA ASP A 91 -8.94 -5.34 -29.76
C ASP A 91 -9.33 -4.44 -28.58
N ASN A 92 -9.09 -3.12 -28.69
CA ASN A 92 -9.37 -2.11 -27.66
C ASN A 92 -10.85 -2.09 -27.18
N ARG A 93 -11.80 -2.67 -27.94
CA ARG A 93 -13.20 -2.80 -27.52
C ARG A 93 -13.40 -3.75 -26.33
N TRP A 94 -12.41 -4.60 -26.07
CA TRP A 94 -12.44 -5.63 -25.02
C TRP A 94 -11.67 -5.23 -23.76
N VAL A 95 -10.97 -4.09 -23.79
CA VAL A 95 -10.20 -3.62 -22.65
C VAL A 95 -11.14 -3.10 -21.55
N VAL A 96 -10.91 -3.50 -20.32
CA VAL A 96 -11.54 -2.92 -19.13
C VAL A 96 -10.74 -1.68 -18.75
N PRO A 97 -11.35 -0.49 -18.59
CA PRO A 97 -10.61 0.71 -18.22
C PRO A 97 -9.76 0.48 -16.98
N TYR A 98 -8.49 0.89 -17.04
CA TYR A 98 -7.52 0.65 -15.99
C TYR A 98 -6.65 1.89 -15.77
N ASN A 99 -6.14 2.03 -14.55
CA ASN A 99 -5.11 3.01 -14.24
C ASN A 99 -3.73 2.34 -14.33
N PRO A 100 -2.83 2.75 -15.25
CA PRO A 100 -1.52 2.11 -15.43
C PRO A 100 -0.66 2.06 -14.17
N TYR A 101 -0.68 3.14 -13.37
CA TYR A 101 0.08 3.27 -12.15
C TYR A 101 -0.43 2.29 -11.09
N LEU A 102 -1.75 2.27 -10.84
CA LEU A 102 -2.35 1.37 -9.85
C LEU A 102 -2.21 -0.10 -10.27
N LEU A 103 -2.43 -0.41 -11.55
CA LEU A 103 -2.34 -1.78 -12.07
C LEU A 103 -0.94 -2.38 -11.89
N CYS A 104 0.11 -1.59 -12.15
CA CYS A 104 1.49 -2.07 -12.01
C CYS A 104 2.01 -2.06 -10.56
N ARG A 105 1.29 -1.42 -9.64
CA ARG A 105 1.76 -1.20 -8.25
C ARG A 105 1.00 -2.04 -7.22
N TRP A 106 -0.13 -2.64 -7.57
CA TRP A 106 -1.02 -3.27 -6.60
C TRP A 106 -0.36 -4.42 -5.83
N ILE A 107 -0.29 -4.22 -4.52
CA ILE A 107 0.09 -5.19 -3.49
C ILE A 107 -1.19 -5.93 -3.10
N SER A 108 -1.29 -7.20 -3.44
CA SER A 108 -2.47 -8.01 -3.09
C SER A 108 -2.68 -8.08 -1.55
N PRO A 109 -3.90 -8.29 -1.02
CA PRO A 109 -4.10 -8.47 0.43
C PRO A 109 -3.19 -9.55 1.06
N PRO A 110 -2.87 -10.67 0.37
CA PRO A 110 -1.81 -11.57 0.80
C PRO A 110 -0.42 -10.92 0.86
N GLU A 111 -0.03 -10.12 -0.13
CA GLU A 111 1.26 -9.42 -0.15
C GLU A 111 1.33 -8.34 0.95
N ALA A 112 0.22 -7.65 1.24
CA ALA A 112 0.10 -6.76 2.37
C ALA A 112 0.28 -7.52 3.70
N ALA A 113 -0.35 -8.68 3.85
CA ALA A 113 -0.16 -9.56 5.01
C ALA A 113 1.29 -10.05 5.11
N TRP A 114 1.91 -10.48 4.02
CA TRP A 114 3.31 -10.92 4.00
C TRP A 114 4.29 -9.82 4.42
N ARG A 115 4.03 -8.57 4.02
CA ARG A 115 4.80 -7.40 4.45
C ARG A 115 4.56 -7.04 5.93
N ILE A 116 3.32 -7.12 6.42
CA ILE A 116 2.98 -6.91 7.84
C ILE A 116 3.68 -7.95 8.74
N PHE A 117 3.71 -9.21 8.31
CA PHE A 117 4.31 -10.30 9.07
C PHE A 117 5.82 -10.51 8.80
N ARG A 118 6.45 -9.65 7.99
CA ARG A 118 7.89 -9.68 7.65
C ARG A 118 8.38 -11.04 7.14
N PHE A 119 7.58 -11.74 6.36
CA PHE A 119 8.07 -12.93 5.67
C PHE A 119 9.03 -12.54 4.54
N PRO A 120 10.06 -13.35 4.25
CA PRO A 120 10.98 -13.06 3.15
C PRO A 120 10.22 -13.10 1.81
N LEU A 121 9.98 -11.92 1.24
CA LEU A 121 9.55 -11.78 -0.14
C LEU A 121 10.81 -11.63 -0.98
N GLY A 122 10.92 -12.40 -2.07
CA GLY A 122 12.07 -12.36 -2.97
C GLY A 122 12.45 -10.95 -3.42
N GLU A 123 13.72 -10.80 -3.79
CA GLU A 123 14.47 -9.54 -3.92
C GLU A 123 13.78 -8.47 -4.80
N ILE A 124 13.56 -7.28 -4.21
CA ILE A 124 13.16 -6.06 -4.92
C ILE A 124 14.38 -5.54 -5.69
N LYS A 125 14.31 -5.51 -7.02
CA LYS A 125 15.32 -4.86 -7.88
C LYS A 125 14.75 -3.61 -8.57
N PRO A 126 15.46 -2.46 -8.55
CA PRO A 126 16.67 -2.16 -7.77
C PRO A 126 16.36 -1.88 -6.29
N THR A 127 17.32 -2.14 -5.40
CA THR A 127 17.20 -1.84 -3.98
C THR A 127 17.01 -0.34 -3.75
N VAL A 128 16.02 0.04 -2.94
CA VAL A 128 15.80 1.42 -2.51
C VAL A 128 16.42 1.62 -1.13
N ILE A 129 17.31 2.61 -0.99
CA ILE A 129 17.97 2.95 0.27
C ILE A 129 17.41 4.27 0.79
N HIS A 130 16.93 4.25 2.03
CA HIS A 130 16.49 5.44 2.75
C HIS A 130 17.70 6.22 3.27
N LEU A 131 17.78 7.50 2.92
CA LEU A 131 18.87 8.41 3.26
C LEU A 131 18.36 9.45 4.28
N PRO A 132 18.68 9.29 5.57
CA PRO A 132 18.27 10.25 6.59
C PRO A 132 18.94 11.60 6.36
N LEU A 133 18.17 12.67 6.53
CA LEU A 133 18.65 14.05 6.59
C LEU A 133 18.56 14.55 8.04
N HIS A 134 19.54 15.31 8.49
CA HIS A 134 19.53 15.98 9.78
C HIS A 134 20.41 17.24 9.71
N LEU A 135 20.20 18.17 10.64
CA LEU A 135 21.08 19.33 10.81
C LEU A 135 22.40 18.90 11.46
N GLU A 136 23.43 19.75 11.35
CA GLU A 136 24.69 19.58 12.06
C GLU A 136 24.44 19.48 13.57
N ASP A 137 25.00 18.46 14.20
CA ASP A 137 24.81 18.09 15.62
C ASP A 137 23.39 17.65 16.05
N TYR A 138 22.42 17.61 15.15
CA TYR A 138 21.07 17.06 15.40
C TYR A 138 20.89 15.63 14.86
N GLN A 139 21.97 14.85 14.76
CA GLN A 139 21.87 13.44 14.36
C GLN A 139 21.09 12.60 15.40
N PRO A 140 20.13 11.77 14.96
CA PRO A 140 19.44 10.86 15.87
C PRO A 140 20.38 9.75 16.35
N ILE A 141 20.52 9.61 17.67
CA ILE A 141 21.32 8.55 18.30
C ILE A 141 20.39 7.53 18.96
N ASN A 142 20.47 6.27 18.53
CA ASN A 142 19.78 5.18 19.18
C ASN A 142 20.61 4.64 20.35
N PHE A 143 19.98 4.48 21.50
CA PHE A 143 20.58 3.89 22.70
C PHE A 143 19.58 3.02 23.45
N LYS A 144 20.09 2.08 24.24
CA LYS A 144 19.26 1.20 25.07
C LYS A 144 19.04 1.86 26.43
N LYS A 145 17.91 1.60 27.07
CA LYS A 145 17.56 2.12 28.41
C LYS A 145 18.62 1.85 29.50
N LYS A 146 19.46 0.84 29.32
CA LYS A 146 20.53 0.43 30.26
C LYS A 146 21.91 1.00 29.93
N GLU A 147 22.08 1.72 28.81
CA GLU A 147 23.36 2.32 28.43
C GLU A 147 23.55 3.69 29.09
N HIS A 148 24.76 3.99 29.55
CA HIS A 148 25.06 5.26 30.19
C HIS A 148 25.34 6.36 29.14
N LEU A 149 24.77 7.55 29.34
CA LEU A 149 24.84 8.65 28.37
C LEU A 149 26.28 9.09 28.06
N THR A 150 27.18 9.06 29.04
CA THR A 150 28.59 9.43 28.82
C THR A 150 29.27 8.50 27.82
N ASP A 151 28.98 7.21 27.89
CA ASP A 151 29.60 6.19 27.04
C ASP A 151 29.05 6.27 25.62
N ILE A 152 27.78 6.66 25.50
CA ILE A 152 27.11 6.90 24.22
C ILE A 152 27.73 8.11 23.53
N VAL A 153 27.90 9.21 24.26
CA VAL A 153 28.47 10.47 23.73
C VAL A 153 29.95 10.30 23.38
N ALA A 154 30.71 9.56 24.19
CA ALA A 154 32.12 9.27 23.95
C ALA A 154 32.34 8.33 22.76
N ASN A 155 31.33 7.58 22.33
CA ASN A 155 31.45 6.66 21.21
C ASN A 155 31.42 7.41 19.87
N SER A 156 32.61 7.66 19.32
CA SER A 156 32.78 8.32 18.02
C SER A 156 32.05 7.62 16.88
N SER A 157 31.91 6.29 16.92
CA SER A 157 31.19 5.51 15.91
C SER A 157 29.68 5.74 15.92
N LYS A 158 29.09 6.13 17.07
CA LYS A 158 27.65 6.44 17.15
C LYS A 158 27.30 7.79 16.51
N ARG A 159 28.27 8.70 16.39
CA ARG A 159 28.10 9.99 15.70
C ARG A 159 28.13 9.87 14.18
N LYS A 160 28.67 8.76 13.65
CA LYS A 160 28.74 8.52 12.22
C LYS A 160 27.39 8.11 11.64
N THR A 161 26.85 8.98 10.78
CA THR A 161 25.65 8.73 9.99
C THR A 161 26.00 8.56 8.52
N MET A 162 25.01 8.15 7.72
CA MET A 162 25.19 8.07 6.26
C MET A 162 25.51 9.45 5.65
N LEU A 163 24.95 10.52 6.23
CA LEU A 163 25.13 11.89 5.77
C LEU A 163 26.51 12.46 6.17
N THR A 164 26.94 12.26 7.41
CA THR A 164 28.26 12.74 7.85
C THR A 164 29.38 12.04 7.08
N GLU A 165 29.25 10.72 6.91
CA GLU A 165 30.26 9.95 6.17
C GLU A 165 30.19 10.20 4.66
N PHE A 166 29.04 10.63 4.12
CA PHE A 166 28.97 11.10 2.74
C PHE A 166 29.85 12.35 2.53
N PHE A 167 29.80 13.33 3.44
CA PHE A 167 30.66 14.50 3.36
C PHE A 167 32.14 14.15 3.54
N VAL A 168 32.46 13.27 4.49
CA VAL A 168 33.82 12.75 4.66
C VAL A 168 34.31 12.07 3.38
N GLN A 169 33.50 11.19 2.79
CA GLN A 169 33.88 10.47 1.57
C GLN A 169 34.13 11.43 0.39
N ASN A 170 33.28 12.43 0.19
CA ASN A 170 33.50 13.45 -0.85
C ASN A 170 34.75 14.31 -0.59
N LYS A 171 35.20 14.44 0.67
CA LYS A 171 36.43 15.15 1.00
C LYS A 171 37.68 14.29 0.81
N THR A 172 37.61 12.99 1.04
CA THR A 172 38.80 12.12 1.11
C THR A 172 39.00 11.22 -0.10
N ASP A 173 37.95 10.85 -0.82
CA ASP A 173 37.99 9.89 -1.92
C ASP A 173 38.00 10.60 -3.28
N ARG A 174 39.08 10.46 -4.04
CA ARG A 174 39.24 11.05 -5.38
C ARG A 174 38.20 10.54 -6.38
N TYR A 175 37.73 9.30 -6.23
CA TYR A 175 36.69 8.74 -7.09
C TYR A 175 35.33 9.40 -6.81
N ALA A 176 34.99 9.62 -5.54
CA ALA A 176 33.78 10.36 -5.16
C ALA A 176 33.83 11.81 -5.66
N GLN A 177 34.98 12.48 -5.50
CA GLN A 177 35.22 13.85 -6.00
C GLN A 177 35.03 13.97 -7.50
N HIS A 178 35.54 13.01 -8.27
CA HIS A 178 35.41 13.01 -9.72
C HIS A 178 33.96 12.85 -10.20
N LEU A 179 33.17 12.00 -9.51
CA LEU A 179 31.77 11.76 -9.88
C LEU A 179 30.83 12.91 -9.52
N ASN A 180 31.19 13.75 -8.54
CA ASN A 180 30.44 14.94 -8.11
C ASN A 180 28.93 14.66 -7.87
N LEU A 181 28.64 13.59 -7.12
CA LEU A 181 27.27 13.11 -6.90
C LEU A 181 26.56 13.88 -5.80
N THR A 182 25.25 14.07 -5.96
CA THR A 182 24.39 14.47 -4.84
C THR A 182 24.21 13.31 -3.84
N TYR A 183 23.77 13.63 -2.62
CA TYR A 183 23.53 12.60 -1.60
C TYR A 183 22.53 11.53 -2.06
N VAL A 184 21.53 11.91 -2.86
CA VAL A 184 20.50 11.01 -3.42
C VAL A 184 21.08 10.03 -4.46
N GLU A 185 22.07 10.48 -5.22
CA GLU A 185 22.70 9.70 -6.28
C GLU A 185 23.86 8.83 -5.76
N PHE A 186 24.36 9.13 -4.56
CA PHE A 186 25.49 8.44 -3.95
C PHE A 186 25.32 6.90 -3.89
N PRO A 187 24.14 6.35 -3.54
CA PRO A 187 23.91 4.91 -3.51
C PRO A 187 23.96 4.20 -4.88
N ASN A 188 24.00 4.95 -5.99
CA ASN A 188 24.21 4.35 -7.31
C ASN A 188 25.65 3.85 -7.50
N HIS A 189 26.61 4.40 -6.73
CA HIS A 189 28.05 4.14 -6.89
C HIS A 189 28.71 3.63 -5.60
N PHE A 190 28.09 3.86 -4.44
CA PHE A 190 28.61 3.47 -3.14
C PHE A 190 27.59 2.66 -2.34
N VAL A 191 28.07 1.67 -1.58
CA VAL A 191 27.27 0.86 -0.65
C VAL A 191 27.63 1.20 0.79
N TRP A 192 26.61 1.40 1.62
CA TRP A 192 26.77 1.68 3.04
C TRP A 192 26.99 0.39 3.84
N LYS A 193 28.10 0.33 4.58
CA LYS A 193 28.42 -0.76 5.50
C LYS A 193 28.10 -0.34 6.93
N SER A 194 26.88 -0.64 7.39
CA SER A 194 26.36 -0.23 8.71
C SER A 194 27.27 -0.62 9.88
N ASN A 195 27.84 -1.83 9.86
CA ASN A 195 28.72 -2.34 10.92
C ASN A 195 30.02 -1.52 11.06
N LYS A 196 30.52 -0.96 9.95
CA LYS A 196 31.75 -0.16 9.91
C LYS A 196 31.50 1.33 9.83
N LYS A 197 30.23 1.74 9.64
CA LYS A 197 29.82 3.12 9.42
C LYS A 197 30.64 3.81 8.31
N ILE A 198 30.75 3.16 7.14
CA ILE A 198 31.53 3.66 6.01
C ILE A 198 30.83 3.38 4.68
N TRP A 199 31.05 4.29 3.72
CA TRP A 199 30.70 4.09 2.32
C TRP A 199 31.85 3.40 1.58
N SER A 200 31.53 2.40 0.75
CA SER A 200 32.53 1.76 -0.11
C SER A 200 32.05 1.67 -1.56
N PRO A 201 32.93 1.87 -2.56
CA PRO A 201 32.56 1.72 -3.97
C PRO A 201 31.94 0.35 -4.26
N THR A 202 30.90 0.32 -5.09
CA THR A 202 30.26 -0.92 -5.55
C THR A 202 30.51 -1.15 -7.04
N GLN A 203 30.65 -2.41 -7.44
CA GLN A 203 30.91 -2.82 -8.82
C GLN A 203 29.75 -3.58 -9.47
N THR A 204 28.68 -3.86 -8.72
CA THR A 204 27.71 -4.90 -9.11
C THR A 204 26.27 -4.43 -9.28
N GLU A 205 25.75 -3.55 -8.43
CA GLU A 205 24.33 -3.14 -8.52
C GLU A 205 24.09 -1.66 -8.15
N LYS A 206 23.22 -0.99 -8.93
CA LYS A 206 22.77 0.39 -8.69
C LYS A 206 21.61 0.39 -7.71
N SER A 207 21.68 1.23 -6.68
CA SER A 207 20.58 1.40 -5.70
C SER A 207 20.04 2.83 -5.71
N ILE A 208 18.73 2.97 -5.54
CA ILE A 208 18.06 4.28 -5.60
C ILE A 208 18.02 4.88 -4.19
N GLY A 209 18.69 6.02 -3.99
CA GLY A 209 18.58 6.80 -2.77
C GLY A 209 17.24 7.53 -2.68
N ARG A 210 16.65 7.58 -1.47
CA ARG A 210 15.50 8.43 -1.17
C ARG A 210 15.73 9.20 0.11
N ILE A 211 15.69 10.53 0.03
CA ILE A 211 15.77 11.39 1.21
C ILE A 211 14.55 11.12 2.09
N VAL A 212 14.80 10.86 3.37
CA VAL A 212 13.76 10.86 4.39
C VAL A 212 13.80 12.22 5.06
N VAL A 213 12.82 13.06 4.72
CA VAL A 213 12.61 14.36 5.38
C VAL A 213 11.61 14.14 6.51
N THR A 214 12.02 14.44 7.74
CA THR A 214 11.10 14.61 8.86
C THR A 214 10.49 16.01 8.75
N HIS A 215 9.16 16.12 8.83
CA HIS A 215 8.43 17.35 8.53
C HIS A 215 8.81 18.48 9.52
N PRO A 216 9.00 19.75 9.07
CA PRO A 216 9.42 20.85 9.95
C PRO A 216 8.46 21.18 11.11
N SER A 217 7.22 20.71 11.06
CA SER A 217 6.25 20.85 12.15
C SER A 217 6.38 19.75 13.22
N GLU A 218 7.39 18.89 13.13
CA GLU A 218 7.87 18.10 14.28
C GLU A 218 8.78 19.00 15.11
N ASP A 219 8.16 20.04 15.68
CA ASP A 219 8.79 20.88 16.69
C ASP A 219 9.17 19.99 17.88
N LEU A 220 10.46 19.99 18.19
CA LEU A 220 11.09 19.21 19.27
C LEU A 220 10.71 19.81 20.62
N SER A 221 9.42 19.75 20.98
CA SER A 221 9.03 19.82 22.39
C SER A 221 9.32 18.45 23.01
N TYR A 222 10.55 18.28 23.53
CA TYR A 222 10.92 17.20 24.44
C TYR A 222 10.28 17.40 25.82
N ALA A 223 8.96 17.53 25.83
CA ALA A 223 8.16 17.69 27.03
C ALA A 223 6.80 17.03 26.84
N ASP A 224 6.78 15.75 26.46
CA ASP A 224 5.66 14.87 26.74
C ASP A 224 6.23 13.48 27.06
N LEU A 225 6.31 13.18 28.35
CA LEU A 225 6.57 11.85 28.91
C LEU A 225 5.35 10.92 28.73
N ASP A 226 4.70 10.99 27.57
CA ASP A 226 3.69 10.02 27.16
C ASP A 226 4.33 9.07 26.15
N ASP A 227 4.54 7.82 26.56
CA ASP A 227 5.08 6.68 25.81
C ASP A 227 4.18 6.26 24.60
N GLU A 228 3.30 7.14 24.13
CA GLU A 228 2.26 6.86 23.15
C GLU A 228 2.43 7.70 21.88
N THR A 229 2.64 7.01 20.74
CA THR A 229 2.68 7.66 19.43
C THR A 229 1.34 8.30 19.08
N LYS A 230 1.34 9.28 18.17
CA LYS A 230 0.11 9.94 17.68
C LYS A 230 -0.93 8.94 17.17
N GLU A 231 -0.49 7.83 16.58
CA GLU A 231 -1.37 6.74 16.11
C GLU A 231 -2.01 5.97 17.26
N ILE A 232 -1.25 5.71 18.34
CA ILE A 232 -1.77 5.05 19.55
C ILE A 232 -2.82 5.95 20.21
N LYS A 233 -2.48 7.24 20.39
CA LYS A 233 -3.40 8.25 20.93
C LYS A 233 -4.68 8.36 20.09
N ALA A 234 -4.56 8.34 18.77
CA ALA A 234 -5.69 8.37 17.85
C ALA A 234 -6.58 7.12 17.89
N GLU A 235 -6.02 5.93 18.17
CA GLU A 235 -6.85 4.72 18.32
C GLU A 235 -7.52 4.63 19.68
N LYS A 236 -6.84 5.09 20.74
CA LYS A 236 -7.42 5.16 22.08
C LYS A 236 -8.52 6.21 22.20
N SER A 237 -8.50 7.25 21.37
CA SER A 237 -9.53 8.30 21.36
C SER A 237 -10.79 7.94 20.55
N ILE A 238 -10.86 6.75 19.95
CA ILE A 238 -12.05 6.31 19.22
C ILE A 238 -13.20 6.10 20.22
N ILE A 239 -14.24 6.93 20.07
CA ILE A 239 -15.45 6.85 20.89
C ILE A 239 -16.15 5.52 20.61
N VAL A 240 -16.38 4.75 21.67
CA VAL A 240 -17.18 3.53 21.64
C VAL A 240 -18.65 3.93 21.78
N SER A 241 -19.47 3.60 20.79
CA SER A 241 -20.92 3.84 20.87
C SER A 241 -21.57 2.91 21.89
N GLU A 242 -22.41 3.46 22.77
CA GLU A 242 -23.20 2.66 23.73
C GLU A 242 -24.16 1.69 23.04
N ASP A 243 -24.68 2.06 21.86
CA ASP A 243 -25.55 1.18 21.09
C ASP A 243 -24.78 -0.03 20.54
N ASP A 244 -23.52 0.16 20.15
CA ASP A 244 -22.65 -0.94 19.73
C ASP A 244 -22.28 -1.85 20.92
N LEU A 245 -22.20 -1.34 22.15
CA LEU A 245 -22.01 -2.16 23.34
C LEU A 245 -23.23 -3.03 23.64
N LYS A 246 -24.44 -2.46 23.54
CA LYS A 246 -25.70 -3.21 23.71
C LYS A 246 -25.84 -4.29 22.64
N SER A 247 -25.38 -4.02 21.42
CA SER A 247 -25.44 -4.93 20.28
C SER A 247 -24.72 -6.28 20.50
N ILE A 248 -23.78 -6.35 21.46
CA ILE A 248 -23.11 -7.60 21.86
C ILE A 248 -24.12 -8.63 22.40
N HIS A 249 -25.17 -8.16 23.08
CA HIS A 249 -26.23 -9.01 23.63
C HIS A 249 -27.19 -9.55 22.56
N ASP A 250 -27.25 -8.89 21.40
CA ASP A 250 -28.15 -9.27 20.29
C ASP A 250 -27.53 -10.28 19.31
N LEU A 251 -26.30 -10.74 19.58
CA LEU A 251 -25.62 -11.74 18.76
C LEU A 251 -26.40 -13.07 18.78
N ASN A 252 -26.69 -13.60 17.59
CA ASN A 252 -27.31 -14.92 17.50
C ASN A 252 -26.37 -16.03 17.99
N LYS A 253 -26.91 -17.22 18.26
CA LYS A 253 -26.13 -18.35 18.81
C LYS A 253 -24.84 -18.65 18.05
N LYS A 254 -24.85 -18.62 16.71
CA LYS A 254 -23.66 -18.91 15.88
C LYS A 254 -22.63 -17.78 15.94
N GLN A 255 -23.09 -16.53 15.89
CA GLN A 255 -22.24 -15.35 16.03
C GLN A 255 -21.59 -15.31 17.41
N LYS A 256 -22.36 -15.59 18.47
CA LYS A 256 -21.88 -15.63 19.84
C LYS A 256 -20.76 -16.67 20.04
N VAL A 257 -20.91 -17.87 19.47
CA VAL A 257 -19.83 -18.89 19.49
C VAL A 257 -18.54 -18.37 18.84
N ALA A 258 -18.64 -17.68 17.69
CA ALA A 258 -17.47 -17.11 17.04
C ALA A 258 -16.85 -15.95 17.86
N PHE A 259 -17.70 -15.08 18.41
CA PHE A 259 -17.31 -13.97 19.27
C PHE A 259 -16.56 -14.46 20.51
N ASP A 260 -17.16 -15.37 21.28
CA ASP A 260 -16.59 -15.91 22.52
C ASP A 260 -15.23 -16.59 22.26
N LYS A 261 -15.10 -17.30 21.13
CA LYS A 261 -13.84 -17.94 20.74
C LYS A 261 -12.72 -16.94 20.46
N ILE A 262 -13.04 -15.84 19.80
CA ILE A 262 -12.07 -14.78 19.47
C ILE A 262 -11.70 -14.00 20.74
N ILE A 263 -12.69 -13.55 21.50
CA ILE A 263 -12.48 -12.79 22.75
C ILE A 263 -11.75 -13.65 23.79
N GLY A 264 -12.07 -14.93 23.92
CA GLY A 264 -11.35 -15.84 24.82
C GLY A 264 -9.85 -15.94 24.50
N LYS A 265 -9.47 -15.83 23.22
CA LYS A 265 -8.05 -15.81 22.79
C LYS A 265 -7.37 -14.48 23.10
N VAL A 266 -8.07 -13.36 22.87
CA VAL A 266 -7.62 -12.02 23.23
C VAL A 266 -7.37 -11.94 24.75
N LYS A 267 -8.33 -12.35 25.57
CA LYS A 267 -8.22 -12.36 27.04
C LYS A 267 -7.14 -13.29 27.57
N ALA A 268 -6.91 -14.42 26.90
CA ALA A 268 -5.81 -15.32 27.22
C ALA A 268 -4.44 -14.83 26.74
N ASN A 269 -4.36 -13.65 26.10
CA ASN A 269 -3.17 -13.11 25.45
C ASN A 269 -2.47 -14.13 24.51
N LYS A 270 -3.27 -14.89 23.76
CA LYS A 270 -2.80 -15.91 22.82
C LYS A 270 -3.04 -15.46 21.40
N SER A 271 -2.04 -15.60 20.53
CA SER A 271 -2.19 -15.35 19.11
C SER A 271 -3.20 -16.31 18.46
N GLY A 272 -3.85 -15.83 17.40
CA GLY A 272 -4.82 -16.61 16.64
C GLY A 272 -5.24 -15.89 15.37
N ALA A 273 -5.56 -16.67 14.34
CA ALA A 273 -6.14 -16.18 13.10
C ALA A 273 -7.51 -16.84 12.91
N PHE A 274 -8.51 -16.04 12.55
CA PHE A 274 -9.90 -16.48 12.43
C PHE A 274 -10.50 -15.99 11.13
N PHE A 275 -11.29 -16.85 10.50
CA PHE A 275 -12.08 -16.50 9.31
C PHE A 275 -13.56 -16.57 9.67
N ILE A 276 -14.26 -15.45 9.53
CA ILE A 276 -15.71 -15.38 9.71
C ILE A 276 -16.35 -15.43 8.34
N ASN A 277 -16.87 -16.60 7.96
CA ASN A 277 -17.57 -16.79 6.69
C ASN A 277 -19.08 -16.86 6.92
N GLY A 278 -19.84 -16.22 6.03
CA GLY A 278 -21.30 -16.23 6.05
C GLY A 278 -21.87 -15.69 4.74
N PRO A 279 -23.01 -16.21 4.24
CA PRO A 279 -23.71 -15.65 3.08
C PRO A 279 -24.03 -14.15 3.19
N GLY A 280 -24.40 -13.51 2.08
CA GLY A 280 -24.97 -12.15 2.13
C GLY A 280 -26.17 -12.08 3.09
N GLY A 281 -26.32 -10.97 3.82
CA GLY A 281 -27.43 -10.80 4.78
C GLY A 281 -27.26 -11.50 6.14
N THR A 282 -26.11 -12.13 6.41
CA THR A 282 -25.82 -12.76 7.73
C THR A 282 -25.22 -11.81 8.77
N TRP A 283 -25.32 -10.50 8.54
CA TRP A 283 -24.90 -9.46 9.49
C TRP A 283 -23.42 -9.63 9.95
N LYS A 284 -22.51 -10.01 9.06
CA LYS A 284 -21.06 -10.14 9.39
C LYS A 284 -20.47 -8.82 9.91
N THR A 285 -20.93 -7.70 9.37
CA THR A 285 -20.53 -6.36 9.84
C THR A 285 -20.91 -6.16 11.31
N PHE A 286 -22.05 -6.72 11.74
CA PHE A 286 -22.52 -6.64 13.11
C PHE A 286 -21.56 -7.32 14.09
N ILE A 287 -21.07 -8.53 13.76
CA ILE A 287 -20.08 -9.21 14.62
C ILE A 287 -18.73 -8.48 14.64
N TYR A 288 -18.30 -7.86 13.52
CA TYR A 288 -17.07 -7.06 13.50
C TYR A 288 -17.18 -5.83 14.40
N ARG A 289 -18.33 -5.14 14.38
CA ARG A 289 -18.60 -4.01 15.29
C ARG A 289 -18.60 -4.47 16.74
N ALA A 290 -19.30 -5.54 17.07
CA ALA A 290 -19.32 -6.11 18.42
C ALA A 290 -17.90 -6.44 18.94
N LEU A 291 -17.06 -7.07 18.11
CA LEU A 291 -15.66 -7.37 18.46
C LEU A 291 -14.84 -6.10 18.71
N LEU A 292 -14.90 -5.13 17.80
CA LEU A 292 -14.16 -3.87 17.92
C LEU A 292 -14.57 -3.11 19.19
N THR A 293 -15.87 -3.00 19.42
CA THR A 293 -16.46 -2.30 20.56
C THR A 293 -16.07 -2.98 21.87
N ASN A 294 -16.17 -4.31 21.96
CA ASN A 294 -15.78 -5.04 23.17
C ASN A 294 -14.29 -4.83 23.50
N ILE A 295 -13.40 -5.01 22.52
CA ILE A 295 -11.95 -4.85 22.73
C ILE A 295 -11.61 -3.41 23.13
N ARG A 296 -12.18 -2.41 22.45
CA ARG A 296 -11.92 -0.99 22.76
C ARG A 296 -12.50 -0.55 24.09
N SER A 297 -13.65 -1.10 24.50
CA SER A 297 -14.23 -0.81 25.81
C SER A 297 -13.37 -1.30 26.99
N GLU A 298 -12.55 -2.33 26.76
CA GLU A 298 -11.57 -2.83 27.73
C GLU A 298 -10.24 -2.04 27.66
N GLY A 299 -10.17 -0.95 26.89
CA GLY A 299 -8.98 -0.11 26.76
C GLY A 299 -7.91 -0.65 25.81
N HIS A 300 -8.20 -1.73 25.08
CA HIS A 300 -7.28 -2.32 24.11
C HIS A 300 -7.38 -1.67 22.73
N ILE A 301 -6.28 -1.71 21.98
CA ILE A 301 -6.23 -1.20 20.61
C ILE A 301 -6.76 -2.26 19.65
N ALA A 302 -7.81 -1.90 18.90
CA ALA A 302 -8.38 -2.74 17.84
C ALA A 302 -8.36 -2.00 16.50
N LEU A 303 -7.61 -2.52 15.53
CA LEU A 303 -7.49 -1.91 14.20
C LEU A 303 -8.58 -2.44 13.26
N ALA A 304 -9.52 -1.57 12.89
CA ALA A 304 -10.55 -1.86 11.90
C ALA A 304 -10.04 -1.53 10.49
N ILE A 305 -9.90 -2.56 9.64
CA ILE A 305 -9.27 -2.42 8.32
C ILE A 305 -10.15 -3.02 7.24
N ALA A 306 -10.33 -2.27 6.17
CA ALA A 306 -11.12 -2.69 5.01
C ALA A 306 -10.34 -2.53 3.69
N THR A 307 -10.84 -3.18 2.63
CA THR A 307 -10.29 -3.06 1.28
C THR A 307 -10.81 -1.83 0.53
N SER A 308 -11.98 -1.30 0.89
CA SER A 308 -12.59 -0.11 0.29
C SER A 308 -13.04 0.88 1.36
N ASP A 309 -13.12 2.16 1.01
CA ASP A 309 -13.54 3.22 1.93
C ASP A 309 -15.00 3.07 2.36
N ILE A 310 -15.85 2.53 1.49
CA ILE A 310 -17.26 2.25 1.80
C ILE A 310 -17.37 1.21 2.92
N VAL A 311 -16.54 0.17 2.89
CA VAL A 311 -16.55 -0.85 3.96
C VAL A 311 -15.86 -0.32 5.21
N ALA A 312 -14.84 0.54 5.05
CA ALA A 312 -14.16 1.18 6.17
C ALA A 312 -15.12 2.07 6.98
N SER A 313 -15.97 2.86 6.30
CA SER A 313 -16.91 3.78 6.96
C SER A 313 -18.00 3.07 7.77
N LEU A 314 -18.27 1.79 7.49
CA LEU A 314 -19.22 0.97 8.25
C LEU A 314 -18.67 0.51 9.62
N LEU A 315 -17.36 0.65 9.84
CA LEU A 315 -16.69 0.25 11.07
C LEU A 315 -16.20 1.49 11.84
N PRO A 316 -16.46 1.60 13.16
CA PRO A 316 -15.93 2.70 13.96
C PRO A 316 -14.40 2.79 13.86
N GLY A 317 -13.87 3.96 13.50
CA GLY A 317 -12.43 4.16 13.26
C GLY A 317 -11.85 3.31 12.12
N GLY A 318 -12.71 2.79 11.25
CA GLY A 318 -12.31 2.00 10.09
C GLY A 318 -11.50 2.82 9.10
N ARG A 319 -10.44 2.21 8.56
CA ARG A 319 -9.64 2.79 7.48
C ARG A 319 -9.36 1.74 6.41
N THR A 320 -9.08 2.18 5.20
CA THR A 320 -8.56 1.28 4.18
C THR A 320 -7.16 0.78 4.56
N ALA A 321 -6.82 -0.42 4.11
CA ALA A 321 -5.47 -0.97 4.30
C ALA A 321 -4.39 -0.02 3.75
N HIS A 322 -4.65 0.61 2.60
CA HIS A 322 -3.78 1.64 1.99
C HIS A 322 -3.54 2.82 2.94
N SER A 323 -4.62 3.44 3.44
CA SER A 323 -4.50 4.57 4.37
C SER A 323 -3.86 4.18 5.70
N ARG A 324 -4.24 3.02 6.24
CA ARG A 324 -3.84 2.54 7.58
C ARG A 324 -2.36 2.15 7.65
N PHE A 325 -1.87 1.41 6.67
CA PHE A 325 -0.51 0.90 6.65
C PHE A 325 0.41 1.66 5.71
N LYS A 326 -0.05 2.79 5.15
CA LYS A 326 0.67 3.58 4.15
C LYS A 326 1.13 2.71 2.97
N ILE A 327 0.25 1.79 2.56
CA ILE A 327 0.47 0.93 1.39
C ILE A 327 0.19 1.82 0.17
N PRO A 328 1.16 1.97 -0.73
CA PRO A 328 1.09 2.97 -1.77
C PRO A 328 0.34 2.51 -3.03
#